data_AF-A0A0H5QYH1-F1
#
_entry.id   AF-A0A0H5QYH1-F1
#
_cell.length_a   1.000
_cell.length_b   1.000
_cell.length_c   1.000
_cell.angle_alpha   90.00
_cell.angle_beta   90.00
_cell.angle_gamma   90.00
#
_symmetry.space_group_name_H-M   'P 1'
#
loop_
_entity.id
_entity.type
_entity.pdbx_description
1 polymer ?
#
loop_
_entity_poly.entity_id
_entity_poly.type
_entity_poly.pdbx_seq_one_letter_code
_entity_poly.pdbx_strand_id
1 'polypeptide(L)'
;HDNAPTAWRFKELHINNLRLQDVPKMNNFFRKFLVECSLIKAKVAHRLSFDTLRNSLGDDLYMEGSGVCDKVVTIVNGDDAGDLLGSSKVQVPIKQFMRKVSEYTDIDDQWIPLVMASLFSYQT
;
A
#
# COMPACT_ATOMS: atom_id res chain seq x y z
N HIS A 1 -49.21 2.72 -6.98
CA HIS A 1 -48.34 1.91 -7.84
C HIS A 1 -47.46 2.85 -8.64
N ASP A 2 -46.22 2.41 -8.86
CA ASP A 2 -45.15 2.99 -9.69
C ASP A 2 -44.25 4.00 -8.96
N ASN A 3 -43.24 3.54 -8.21
CA ASN A 3 -41.91 3.07 -8.67
C ASN A 3 -41.15 4.09 -9.53
N ALA A 4 -40.30 4.89 -8.89
CA ALA A 4 -38.85 4.82 -9.09
C ALA A 4 -38.11 5.78 -8.14
N PRO A 5 -37.40 5.29 -7.11
CA PRO A 5 -36.20 5.96 -6.64
C PRO A 5 -35.02 5.48 -7.49
N THR A 6 -34.09 6.37 -7.80
CA THR A 6 -32.64 6.21 -7.56
C THR A 6 -31.95 7.35 -8.29
N ALA A 7 -31.73 8.45 -7.56
CA ALA A 7 -30.64 9.35 -7.90
C ALA A 7 -29.35 8.55 -7.71
N TRP A 8 -28.81 8.00 -8.78
CA TRP A 8 -27.45 7.48 -8.83
C TRP A 8 -26.51 8.67 -8.66
N ARG A 9 -26.35 9.13 -7.41
CA ARG A 9 -25.14 9.83 -7.01
C ARG A 9 -24.04 8.78 -7.10
N PHE A 10 -23.42 8.70 -8.27
CA PHE A 10 -22.02 8.33 -8.32
C PHE A 10 -21.33 9.32 -7.39
N LYS A 11 -21.06 8.90 -6.15
CA LYS A 11 -19.93 9.42 -5.40
C LYS A 11 -18.76 9.14 -6.33
N GLU A 12 -18.33 10.17 -7.05
CA GLU A 12 -17.03 10.18 -7.70
C GLU A 12 -16.05 9.64 -6.65
N LEU A 13 -15.63 8.40 -6.88
CA LEU A 13 -14.46 7.84 -6.23
C LEU A 13 -13.38 8.90 -6.35
N HIS A 14 -12.73 9.22 -5.23
CA HIS A 14 -11.59 10.13 -5.21
C HIS A 14 -10.48 9.54 -6.08
N ILE A 15 -10.60 9.76 -7.38
CA ILE A 15 -9.65 9.40 -8.41
C ILE A 15 -8.44 10.32 -8.17
N ASN A 16 -7.36 9.71 -7.70
CA ASN A 16 -5.99 10.15 -7.91
C ASN A 16 -5.63 11.57 -7.47
N ASN A 17 -5.89 11.93 -6.21
CA ASN A 17 -5.26 13.11 -5.60
C ASN A 17 -3.81 12.84 -5.14
N LEU A 18 -3.02 12.12 -5.94
CA LEU A 18 -1.56 12.25 -5.86
C LEU A 18 -1.25 13.65 -6.40
N ARG A 19 -0.91 14.59 -5.52
CA ARG A 19 -0.42 15.90 -5.98
C ARG A 19 0.73 15.61 -6.95
N LEU A 20 0.72 16.22 -8.13
CA LEU A 20 1.68 15.92 -9.20
C LEU A 20 3.15 16.01 -8.73
N GLN A 21 3.41 16.80 -7.68
CA GLN A 21 4.72 16.96 -7.05
C GLN A 21 5.16 15.75 -6.20
N ASP A 22 4.23 14.95 -5.69
CA ASP A 22 4.53 13.78 -4.86
C ASP A 22 4.73 12.51 -5.69
N VAL A 23 4.38 12.53 -6.98
CA VAL A 23 4.47 11.36 -7.88
C VAL A 23 5.91 10.83 -7.98
N PRO A 24 6.97 11.65 -8.14
CA PRO A 24 8.34 11.14 -8.14
C PRO A 24 8.74 10.49 -6.81
N LYS A 25 8.36 11.10 -5.67
CA LYS A 25 8.64 10.56 -4.33
C LYS A 25 7.96 9.21 -4.14
N MET A 26 6.67 9.11 -4.49
CA MET A 26 5.91 7.86 -4.33
C MET A 26 6.34 6.76 -5.29
N ASN A 27 6.76 7.12 -6.51
CA ASN A 27 7.37 6.16 -7.42
C ASN A 27 8.72 5.64 -6.89
N ASN A 28 9.52 6.51 -6.29
CA ASN A 28 10.78 6.12 -5.64
C ASN A 28 10.53 5.19 -4.43
N PHE A 29 9.57 5.53 -3.57
CA PHE A 29 9.15 4.66 -2.46
C PHE A 29 8.70 3.30 -2.95
N PHE A 30 7.87 3.25 -3.98
CA PHE A 30 7.40 2.00 -4.55
C PHE A 30 8.54 1.16 -5.13
N ARG A 31 9.48 1.78 -5.85
CA ARG A 31 10.67 1.07 -6.37
C ARG A 31 11.51 0.49 -5.23
N LYS A 32 11.75 1.26 -4.17
CA LYS A 32 12.47 0.77 -2.98
C LYS A 32 11.71 -0.36 -2.29
N PHE A 33 10.39 -0.26 -2.18
CA PHE A 33 9.54 -1.30 -1.62
C PHE A 33 9.70 -2.63 -2.37
N LEU A 34 9.71 -2.61 -3.71
CA LEU A 34 9.94 -3.83 -4.49
C LEU A 34 11.32 -4.45 -4.25
N VAL A 35 12.34 -3.61 -4.07
CA VAL A 35 13.69 -4.06 -3.72
C VAL A 35 13.68 -4.70 -2.33
N GLU A 36 13.09 -4.05 -1.32
CA GLU A 36 12.99 -4.59 0.04
C GLU A 36 12.22 -5.91 0.09
N CYS A 37 11.09 -6.02 -0.64
CA CYS A 37 10.35 -7.27 -0.78
C CYS A 37 11.23 -8.39 -1.35
N SER A 38 12.03 -8.08 -2.38
CA SER A 38 12.96 -9.04 -2.98
C SER A 38 14.06 -9.45 -2.01
N LEU A 39 14.61 -8.50 -1.24
CA LEU A 39 15.65 -8.75 -0.25
C LEU A 39 15.14 -9.56 0.95
N ILE A 40 13.94 -9.27 1.47
CA ILE A 40 13.28 -10.04 2.53
C ILE A 40 13.04 -11.48 2.06
N LYS A 41 12.52 -11.65 0.84
CA LYS A 41 12.31 -12.98 0.24
C LYS A 41 13.60 -13.77 0.07
N ALA A 42 14.68 -13.09 -0.32
CA ALA A 42 16.02 -13.67 -0.41
C ALA A 42 16.70 -13.89 0.95
N LYS A 43 16.06 -13.47 2.06
CA LYS A 43 16.60 -13.48 3.42
C LYS A 43 17.90 -12.67 3.57
N VAL A 44 18.07 -11.64 2.74
CA VAL A 44 19.23 -10.74 2.72
C VAL A 44 18.98 -9.50 3.57
N ALA A 45 17.75 -8.99 3.61
CA ALA A 45 17.37 -7.88 4.47
C ALA A 45 16.75 -8.35 5.80
N HIS A 46 16.96 -7.56 6.85
CA HIS A 46 16.24 -7.75 8.12
C HIS A 46 14.82 -7.22 7.98
N ARG A 47 13.88 -8.15 7.79
CA ARG A 47 12.45 -7.88 8.06
C ARG A 47 12.33 -7.31 9.47
N LEU A 48 11.61 -6.20 9.63
CA LEU A 48 11.35 -5.65 10.96
C LEU A 48 10.61 -6.69 11.81
N SER A 49 10.93 -6.76 13.11
CA SER A 49 10.13 -7.56 14.02
C SER A 49 8.70 -7.04 14.06
N PHE A 50 7.75 -7.91 14.40
CA PHE A 50 6.34 -7.54 14.49
C PHE A 50 6.13 -6.37 15.46
N ASP A 51 6.77 -6.39 16.63
CA ASP A 51 6.67 -5.32 17.62
C ASP A 51 7.23 -4.01 17.08
N THR A 52 8.41 -4.02 16.44
CA THR A 52 9.00 -2.81 15.85
C THR A 52 8.13 -2.26 14.73
N LEU A 53 7.58 -3.13 13.88
CA LEU A 53 6.69 -2.73 12.79
C LEU A 53 5.43 -2.07 13.35
N ARG A 54 4.77 -2.72 14.31
CA ARG A 54 3.53 -2.23 14.92
C ARG A 54 3.77 -0.94 15.69
N ASN A 55 4.86 -0.83 16.44
CA ASN A 55 5.23 0.39 17.15
C ASN A 55 5.55 1.56 16.20
N SER A 56 6.18 1.28 15.06
CA SER A 56 6.52 2.33 14.07
C SER A 56 5.26 2.90 13.42
N LEU A 57 4.30 2.04 13.06
CA LEU A 57 3.06 2.47 12.41
C LEU A 57 2.01 2.99 13.42
N GLY A 58 1.99 2.46 14.64
CA GLY A 58 0.84 2.55 15.51
C GLY A 58 -0.31 1.66 15.05
N ASP A 59 -1.26 1.40 15.95
CA ASP A 59 -2.34 0.42 15.74
C ASP A 59 -3.22 0.78 14.54
N ASP A 60 -3.59 2.06 14.39
CA ASP A 60 -4.50 2.49 13.33
C ASP A 60 -3.91 2.30 11.92
N LEU A 61 -2.68 2.76 11.71
CA LEU A 61 -2.00 2.60 10.41
C LEU A 61 -1.62 1.15 10.15
N TYR A 62 -1.29 0.37 11.19
CA TYR A 62 -1.06 -1.06 11.04
C TYR A 62 -2.31 -1.77 10.50
N MET A 63 -3.48 -1.52 11.11
CA MET A 63 -4.75 -2.12 10.69
C MET A 63 -5.14 -1.70 9.28
N GLU A 64 -4.99 -0.41 8.94
CA GLU A 64 -5.25 0.07 7.58
C GLU A 64 -4.29 -0.55 6.56
N GLY A 65 -3.01 -0.63 6.89
CA GLY A 65 -2.00 -1.25 6.04
C GLY A 65 -2.25 -2.73 5.81
N SER A 66 -2.73 -3.46 6.83
CA SER A 66 -3.20 -4.84 6.70
C SER A 66 -4.33 -4.92 5.67
N GLY A 67 -5.32 -4.03 5.74
CA GLY A 67 -6.39 -3.96 4.77
C GLY A 67 -5.94 -3.59 3.35
N VAL A 68 -4.83 -2.85 3.20
CA VAL A 68 -4.19 -2.62 1.89
C VAL A 68 -3.57 -3.91 1.36
N CYS A 69 -2.89 -4.69 2.22
CA CYS A 69 -2.33 -5.99 1.84
C CYS A 69 -3.41 -6.95 1.36
N ASP A 70 -4.52 -7.08 2.12
CA ASP A 70 -5.65 -7.95 1.76
C ASP A 70 -6.26 -7.59 0.39
N LYS A 71 -6.43 -6.28 0.14
CA LYS A 71 -6.91 -5.79 -1.16
C LYS A 71 -5.96 -6.18 -2.28
N VAL A 72 -4.65 -6.01 -2.08
CA VAL A 72 -3.66 -6.38 -3.08
C VAL A 72 -3.67 -7.89 -3.33
N VAL A 73 -3.70 -8.72 -2.29
CA VAL A 73 -3.82 -10.19 -2.42
C VAL A 73 -5.07 -10.59 -3.19
N THR A 74 -6.21 -9.95 -2.89
CA THR A 74 -7.47 -10.21 -3.60
C THR A 74 -7.38 -9.85 -5.09
N ILE A 75 -6.77 -8.72 -5.43
CA ILE A 75 -6.55 -8.29 -6.82
C ILE A 75 -5.62 -9.29 -7.53
N VAL A 76 -4.57 -9.73 -6.86
CA VAL A 76 -3.57 -10.67 -7.38
C VAL A 76 -4.15 -12.04 -7.68
N ASN A 77 -5.03 -12.53 -6.82
CA ASN A 77 -5.65 -13.84 -6.96
C ASN A 77 -6.89 -13.84 -7.90
N GLY A 78 -7.37 -12.66 -8.30
CA GLY A 78 -8.69 -12.49 -8.91
C GLY A 78 -8.77 -12.61 -10.43
N ASP A 79 -7.75 -12.15 -11.17
CA ASP A 79 -7.68 -12.28 -12.64
C ASP A 79 -6.33 -11.74 -13.14
N ASP A 80 -5.73 -12.42 -14.12
CA ASP A 80 -4.44 -12.14 -14.79
C ASP A 80 -3.16 -12.26 -13.95
N ALA A 81 -2.55 -13.45 -14.01
CA ALA A 81 -1.20 -13.76 -13.52
C ALA A 81 -0.06 -13.15 -14.37
N GLY A 82 -0.26 -11.95 -14.94
CA GLY A 82 0.78 -11.15 -15.61
C GLY A 82 1.27 -10.04 -14.68
N ASP A 83 2.58 -9.77 -14.66
CA ASP A 83 3.32 -8.81 -13.81
C ASP A 83 2.46 -7.99 -12.82
N LEU A 84 1.98 -8.69 -11.79
CA LEU A 84 0.87 -8.27 -10.94
C LEU A 84 1.17 -7.03 -10.10
N LEU A 85 2.45 -6.84 -9.74
CA LEU A 85 2.94 -5.63 -9.07
C LEU A 85 3.12 -4.46 -10.05
N GLY A 86 3.10 -4.72 -11.36
CA GLY A 86 3.09 -3.74 -12.44
C GLY A 86 1.72 -3.07 -12.64
N SER A 87 0.64 -3.72 -12.21
CA SER A 87 -0.72 -3.21 -12.38
C SER A 87 -0.99 -1.96 -11.55
N SER A 88 -1.54 -0.91 -12.17
CA SER A 88 -1.95 0.31 -11.48
C SER A 88 -2.93 0.02 -10.32
N LYS A 89 -3.76 -1.03 -10.44
CA LYS A 89 -4.70 -1.46 -9.40
C LYS A 89 -3.99 -1.92 -8.11
N VAL A 90 -2.76 -2.41 -8.21
CA VAL A 90 -1.92 -2.82 -7.07
C VAL A 90 -1.00 -1.69 -6.63
N GLN A 91 -0.39 -0.98 -7.59
CA GLN A 91 0.56 0.08 -7.27
C GLN A 91 -0.07 1.26 -6.55
N VAL A 92 -1.28 1.68 -6.96
CA VAL A 92 -1.90 2.90 -6.43
C VAL A 92 -2.22 2.76 -4.93
N PRO A 93 -2.88 1.68 -4.46
CA PRO A 93 -3.11 1.49 -3.02
C PRO A 93 -1.83 1.48 -2.19
N ILE A 94 -0.78 0.80 -2.67
CA ILE A 94 0.52 0.72 -1.97
C ILE A 94 1.16 2.11 -1.89
N LYS A 95 1.21 2.86 -3.01
CA LYS A 95 1.75 4.22 -3.06
C LYS A 95 0.99 5.19 -2.17
N GLN A 96 -0.34 5.12 -2.18
CA GLN A 96 -1.19 5.95 -1.32
C GLN A 96 -0.95 5.66 0.15
N PHE A 97 -0.80 4.40 0.53
CA PHE A 97 -0.52 4.04 1.90
C PHE A 97 0.87 4.49 2.35
N MET A 98 1.92 4.29 1.55
CA MET A 98 3.26 4.81 1.87
C MET A 98 3.29 6.34 1.99
N ARG A 99 2.50 7.04 1.17
CA ARG A 99 2.30 8.49 1.33
C ARG A 99 1.68 8.81 2.69
N LYS A 100 0.61 8.11 3.05
CA LYS A 100 -0.05 8.30 4.34
C LYS A 100 0.91 8.04 5.50
N VAL A 101 1.70 6.98 5.45
CA VAL A 101 2.75 6.73 6.45
C VAL A 101 3.72 7.91 6.54
N SER A 102 4.15 8.47 5.40
CA SER A 102 5.05 9.64 5.40
C SER A 102 4.41 10.95 5.90
N GLU A 103 3.08 11.06 5.87
CA GLU A 103 2.36 12.26 6.29
C GLU A 103 1.93 12.19 7.76
N TYR A 104 1.72 10.99 8.30
CA TYR A 104 1.10 10.76 9.62
C TYR A 104 2.04 10.12 10.64
N THR A 105 3.29 9.82 10.28
CA THR A 105 4.30 9.27 11.20
C THR A 105 5.62 10.04 11.09
N ASP A 106 6.43 9.98 12.14
CA ASP A 106 7.81 10.51 12.14
C ASP A 106 8.83 9.51 11.59
N ILE A 107 8.37 8.46 10.90
CA ILE A 107 9.25 7.49 10.26
C ILE A 107 10.02 8.20 9.15
N ASP A 108 11.35 8.12 9.19
CA ASP A 108 12.19 8.63 8.13
C ASP A 108 11.81 7.98 6.79
N ASP A 109 11.63 8.82 5.76
CA ASP A 109 11.30 8.46 4.39
C ASP A 109 12.10 7.26 3.84
N GLN A 110 13.34 7.04 4.31
CA GLN A 110 14.18 5.91 3.93
C GLN A 110 13.67 4.56 4.47
N TRP A 111 12.98 4.57 5.60
CA TRP A 111 12.47 3.37 6.28
C TRP A 111 11.06 2.98 5.85
N ILE A 112 10.27 3.92 5.32
CA ILE A 112 8.90 3.67 4.88
C ILE A 112 8.80 2.48 3.90
N PRO A 113 9.68 2.33 2.89
CA PRO A 113 9.65 1.17 2.01
C PRO A 113 9.89 -0.17 2.74
N LEU A 114 10.81 -0.19 3.72
CA LEU A 114 11.09 -1.38 4.52
C LEU A 114 9.95 -1.72 5.48
N VAL A 115 9.33 -0.71 6.08
CA VAL A 115 8.12 -0.85 6.90
C VAL A 115 7.00 -1.47 6.08
N MET A 116 6.76 -0.95 4.87
CA MET A 116 5.74 -1.48 3.96
C MET A 116 6.05 -2.92 3.51
N ALA A 117 7.31 -3.21 3.16
CA ALA A 117 7.73 -4.55 2.75
C ALA A 117 7.62 -5.57 3.91
N SER A 118 7.98 -5.15 5.12
CA SER A 118 7.85 -5.97 6.32
C SER A 118 6.38 -6.28 6.61
N LEU A 119 5.50 -5.27 6.53
CA LEU A 119 4.06 -5.45 6.66
C LEU A 119 3.51 -6.44 5.63
N PHE A 120 3.84 -6.26 4.35
CA PHE A 120 3.44 -7.19 3.29
C PHE A 120 3.87 -8.62 3.61
N SER A 121 5.13 -8.83 4.00
CA SER A 121 5.67 -10.16 4.30
C SER A 121 5.08 -10.86 5.53
N TYR A 122 4.34 -10.14 6.38
CA TYR A 122 3.58 -10.74 7.48
C TYR A 122 2.15 -11.12 7.07
N GLN A 123 1.62 -10.48 6.03
CA GLN A 123 0.24 -10.65 5.57
C GLN A 123 0.12 -11.59 4.36
N THR A 124 1.22 -11.85 3.64
CA THR A 124 1.30 -12.71 2.46
C THR A 124 2.30 -13.84 2.65
#